data_AF-Q03N46-F1
#
_entry.id   AF-Q03N46-F1
#
_cell.length_a   1.000
_cell.length_b   1.000
_cell.length_c   1.000
_cell.angle_alpha   90.00
_cell.angle_beta   90.00
_cell.angle_gamma   90.00
#
_symmetry.space_group_name_H-M   'P 1'
#
loop_
_entity.id
_entity.type
_entity.pdbx_description
1 polymer ?
#
loop_
_entity_poly.entity_id
_entity_poly.type
_entity_poly.pdbx_seq_one_letter_code
_entity_poly.pdbx_strand_id
1 'polypeptide(L)'
;MNLNGEYPAVMSEDEAFDDLKMHFGRELHNAGKFLFDGCEGFYNLSQKYMDYGLFDILLRLSIGVERVQKIILSLSENKMNEQDKKALYTHSHQYLQAIIKKIYSNDVNFNKEQNKFIELLGDFYKQDRYGFFHEEDKNQRSLFLANDLFRNYCHSIGLTWFEDDNKLVQTKEKIEDVISNVITKYIDCLENISKNQNIYVTETQTEFELYIFVFHEDNVFNYFKKLEIARNELLYFLSQKSIEDEVVEDYPPLDFEISDIKDFISCRDFYRVKSDLIEFVFNEYAENYDDKKSLKVRKEFLKYFPEDLEHLYKKIN
;
A
#
# COMPACT_ATOMS: atom_id res chain seq x y z
N MET A 1 -36.42 35.11 29.71
CA MET A 1 -35.05 35.51 30.14
C MET A 1 -34.50 34.41 31.01
N ASN A 2 -33.67 33.54 30.45
CA ASN A 2 -32.72 32.74 31.23
C ASN A 2 -31.34 33.23 30.80
N LEU A 3 -30.73 34.02 31.69
CA LEU A 3 -29.35 34.45 31.65
C LEU A 3 -28.55 33.33 32.29
N ASN A 4 -27.88 32.51 31.49
CA ASN A 4 -26.69 31.73 31.86
C ASN A 4 -26.00 31.40 30.54
N GLY A 5 -25.34 32.42 29.98
CA GLY A 5 -24.39 32.24 28.91
C GLY A 5 -23.11 31.64 29.50
N GLU A 6 -23.10 30.33 29.68
CA GLU A 6 -21.84 29.60 29.74
C GLU A 6 -21.29 29.61 28.31
N TYR A 7 -20.36 30.54 28.05
CA TYR A 7 -19.47 30.41 26.91
C TYR A 7 -18.76 29.05 27.04
N PRO A 8 -18.67 28.24 25.97
CA PRO A 8 -17.88 27.02 26.04
C PRO A 8 -16.48 27.39 26.50
N ALA A 9 -15.97 26.65 27.50
CA ALA A 9 -14.64 26.88 28.06
C ALA A 9 -13.63 26.99 26.91
N VAL A 10 -12.82 28.05 26.93
CA VAL A 10 -11.72 28.22 25.97
C VAL A 10 -10.77 27.07 26.21
N MET A 11 -10.69 26.15 25.25
CA MET A 11 -9.78 25.01 25.26
C MET A 11 -8.36 25.51 25.53
N SER A 12 -7.66 24.87 26.46
CA SER A 12 -6.28 25.22 26.76
C SER A 12 -5.36 24.94 25.56
N GLU A 13 -4.21 25.61 25.47
CA GLU A 13 -3.24 25.37 24.38
C GLU A 13 -2.79 23.90 24.32
N ASP A 14 -2.67 23.24 25.48
CA ASP A 14 -2.30 21.83 25.57
C ASP A 14 -3.42 20.90 25.06
N GLU A 15 -4.68 21.16 25.43
CA GLU A 15 -5.84 20.41 24.91
C GLU A 15 -6.01 20.60 23.39
N ALA A 16 -5.83 21.83 22.89
CA ALA A 16 -5.88 22.14 21.47
C ALA A 16 -4.80 21.38 20.68
N PHE A 17 -3.61 21.25 21.27
CA PHE A 17 -2.48 20.55 20.69
C PHE A 17 -2.70 19.03 20.66
N ASP A 18 -3.27 18.46 21.72
CA ASP A 18 -3.58 17.03 21.77
C ASP A 18 -4.72 16.64 20.82
N ASP A 19 -5.76 17.46 20.70
CA ASP A 19 -6.83 17.26 19.72
C ASP A 19 -6.29 17.29 18.27
N LEU A 20 -5.34 18.18 18.00
CA LEU A 20 -4.68 18.28 16.71
C LEU A 20 -3.85 17.02 16.38
N LYS A 21 -3.10 16.49 17.36
CA LYS A 21 -2.38 15.21 17.22
C LYS A 21 -3.33 14.07 16.91
N MET A 22 -4.42 13.94 17.68
CA MET A 22 -5.41 12.88 17.46
C MET A 22 -6.12 13.00 16.11
N HIS A 23 -6.33 14.23 15.62
CA HIS A 23 -6.88 14.46 14.29
C HIS A 23 -5.92 13.98 13.19
N PHE A 24 -4.66 14.41 13.21
CA PHE A 24 -3.69 13.99 12.20
C PHE A 24 -3.33 12.52 12.28
N GLY A 25 -3.27 11.94 13.48
CA GLY A 25 -3.09 10.50 13.65
C GLY A 25 -4.20 9.72 12.95
N ARG A 26 -5.47 10.08 13.18
CA ARG A 26 -6.62 9.47 12.50
C ARG A 26 -6.58 9.67 10.99
N GLU A 27 -6.23 10.87 10.53
CA GLU A 27 -6.10 11.13 9.09
C GLU A 27 -4.98 10.34 8.43
N LEU A 28 -3.85 10.13 9.15
CA LEU A 28 -2.75 9.30 8.66
C LEU A 28 -3.15 7.83 8.59
N HIS A 29 -3.91 7.31 9.56
CA HIS A 29 -4.46 5.96 9.50
C HIS A 29 -5.40 5.78 8.29
N ASN A 30 -6.28 6.75 8.05
CA ASN A 30 -7.13 6.75 6.85
C ASN A 30 -6.29 6.78 5.56
N ALA A 31 -5.24 7.61 5.51
CA ALA A 31 -4.33 7.65 4.38
C ALA A 31 -3.59 6.32 4.17
N GLY A 32 -3.10 5.71 5.26
CA GLY A 32 -2.46 4.40 5.27
C GLY A 32 -3.36 3.31 4.68
N LYS A 33 -4.67 3.33 5.00
CA LYS A 33 -5.63 2.42 4.39
C LYS A 33 -5.74 2.59 2.87
N PHE A 34 -5.85 3.81 2.38
CA PHE A 34 -5.90 4.07 0.93
C PHE A 34 -4.62 3.62 0.24
N LEU A 35 -3.45 3.90 0.84
CA LEU A 35 -2.16 3.47 0.30
C LEU A 35 -2.05 1.95 0.25
N PHE A 36 -2.43 1.27 1.34
CA PHE A 36 -2.41 -0.19 1.42
C PHE A 36 -3.31 -0.82 0.37
N ASP A 37 -4.59 -0.43 0.31
CA ASP A 37 -5.54 -1.00 -0.64
C ASP A 37 -5.08 -0.73 -2.10
N GLY A 38 -4.46 0.42 -2.38
CA GLY A 38 -3.88 0.74 -3.68
C GLY A 38 -2.65 -0.12 -4.03
N CYS A 39 -1.73 -0.33 -3.08
CA CYS A 39 -0.56 -1.17 -3.28
C CYS A 39 -0.93 -2.65 -3.40
N GLU A 40 -1.86 -3.14 -2.56
CA GLU A 40 -2.40 -4.49 -2.63
C GLU A 40 -3.09 -4.73 -3.98
N GLY A 41 -3.91 -3.78 -4.43
CA GLY A 41 -4.54 -3.84 -5.75
C GLY A 41 -3.50 -3.93 -6.87
N PHE A 42 -2.42 -3.13 -6.80
CA PHE A 42 -1.34 -3.17 -7.77
C PHE A 42 -0.56 -4.49 -7.73
N TYR A 43 -0.27 -5.00 -6.53
CA TYR A 43 0.40 -6.29 -6.34
C TYR A 43 -0.41 -7.44 -6.95
N ASN A 44 -1.73 -7.43 -6.78
CA ASN A 44 -2.60 -8.46 -7.33
C ASN A 44 -3.02 -8.21 -8.79
N LEU A 45 -2.57 -7.10 -9.39
CA LEU A 45 -2.90 -6.78 -10.77
C LEU A 45 -2.30 -7.84 -11.70
N SER A 46 -3.18 -8.58 -12.37
CA SER A 46 -2.84 -9.53 -13.42
C SER A 46 -3.26 -8.98 -14.79
N GLN A 47 -2.65 -9.52 -15.85
CA GLN A 47 -2.87 -9.05 -17.22
C GLN A 47 -4.35 -9.10 -17.64
N LYS A 48 -5.13 -10.03 -17.07
CA LYS A 48 -6.54 -10.28 -17.40
C LYS A 48 -7.53 -9.26 -16.81
N TYR A 49 -7.17 -8.60 -15.71
CA TYR A 49 -8.05 -7.64 -15.00
C TYR A 49 -7.52 -6.21 -15.03
N MET A 50 -6.53 -5.97 -15.88
CA MET A 50 -5.75 -4.74 -15.95
C MET A 50 -6.61 -3.50 -16.16
N ASP A 51 -7.58 -3.58 -17.07
CA ASP A 51 -8.39 -2.42 -17.45
C ASP A 51 -9.31 -1.95 -16.32
N TYR A 52 -9.90 -2.87 -15.56
CA TYR A 52 -10.82 -2.56 -14.46
C TYR A 52 -10.10 -2.28 -13.15
N GLY A 53 -8.95 -2.91 -12.91
CA GLY A 53 -8.18 -2.76 -11.67
C GLY A 53 -7.40 -1.45 -11.58
N LEU A 54 -6.81 -0.99 -12.69
CA LEU A 54 -5.92 0.19 -12.67
C LEU A 54 -6.60 1.47 -12.20
N PHE A 55 -7.88 1.65 -12.54
CA PHE A 55 -8.64 2.81 -12.11
C PHE A 55 -8.73 2.89 -10.57
N ASP A 56 -9.18 1.82 -9.92
CA ASP A 56 -9.34 1.79 -8.45
C ASP A 56 -7.98 1.93 -7.75
N ILE A 57 -6.94 1.30 -8.30
CA ILE A 57 -5.56 1.42 -7.83
C ILE A 57 -5.10 2.88 -7.86
N LEU A 58 -5.21 3.55 -9.01
CA LEU A 58 -4.77 4.94 -9.15
C LEU A 58 -5.61 5.90 -8.30
N LEU A 59 -6.91 5.63 -8.14
CA LEU A 59 -7.78 6.41 -7.26
C LEU A 59 -7.32 6.33 -5.81
N ARG A 60 -7.11 5.11 -5.31
CA ARG A 60 -6.64 4.86 -3.94
C ARG A 60 -5.27 5.47 -3.68
N LEU A 61 -4.31 5.25 -4.57
CA LEU A 61 -2.97 5.83 -4.46
C LEU A 61 -3.00 7.36 -4.52
N SER A 62 -3.80 7.96 -5.40
CA SER A 62 -3.96 9.42 -5.47
C SER A 62 -4.52 9.97 -4.15
N ILE A 63 -5.61 9.41 -3.63
CA ILE A 63 -6.20 9.88 -2.38
C ILE A 63 -5.23 9.71 -1.20
N GLY A 64 -4.57 8.55 -1.10
CA GLY A 64 -3.61 8.25 -0.03
C GLY A 64 -2.43 9.22 -0.04
N VAL A 65 -1.77 9.37 -1.20
CA VAL A 65 -0.63 10.28 -1.35
C VAL A 65 -1.04 11.73 -1.08
N GLU A 66 -2.21 12.18 -1.56
CA GLU A 66 -2.67 13.55 -1.35
C GLU A 66 -2.84 13.84 0.15
N ARG A 67 -3.47 12.92 0.87
CA ARG A 67 -3.68 13.05 2.33
C ARG A 67 -2.36 13.12 3.06
N VAL A 68 -1.41 12.23 2.77
CA VAL A 68 -0.07 12.27 3.38
C VAL A 68 0.62 13.61 3.10
N GLN A 69 0.60 14.09 1.85
CA GLN A 69 1.14 15.40 1.49
C GLN A 69 0.50 16.54 2.30
N LYS A 70 -0.83 16.52 2.46
CA LYS A 70 -1.56 17.53 3.22
C LYS A 70 -1.24 17.47 4.70
N ILE A 71 -1.10 16.28 5.30
CA ILE A 71 -0.68 16.14 6.70
C ILE A 71 0.72 16.75 6.88
N ILE A 72 1.69 16.42 6.01
CA ILE A 72 3.04 17.01 6.06
C ILE A 72 2.98 18.54 6.06
N LEU A 73 2.20 19.12 5.14
CA LEU A 73 2.07 20.56 5.02
C LEU A 73 1.33 21.19 6.20
N SER A 74 0.25 20.58 6.69
CA SER A 74 -0.49 21.06 7.86
C SER A 74 0.36 21.07 9.12
N LEU A 75 1.17 20.03 9.35
CA LEU A 75 2.16 20.01 10.45
C LEU A 75 3.29 21.04 10.26
N SER A 76 3.41 21.59 9.06
CA SER A 76 4.45 22.55 8.67
C SER A 76 3.89 23.92 8.34
N GLU A 77 2.67 24.25 8.80
CA GLU A 77 1.97 25.47 8.43
C GLU A 77 2.77 26.73 8.76
N ASN A 78 3.50 26.72 9.87
CA ASN A 78 4.38 27.82 10.29
C ASN A 78 5.54 28.12 9.31
N LYS A 79 5.87 27.18 8.40
CA LYS A 79 6.90 27.34 7.37
C LYS A 79 6.32 27.78 6.01
N MET A 80 5.00 27.90 5.90
CA MET A 80 4.29 28.26 4.65
C MET A 80 3.89 29.74 4.63
N ASN A 81 3.91 30.33 3.43
CA ASN A 81 3.26 31.63 3.21
C ASN A 81 1.76 31.45 2.90
N GLU A 82 0.99 32.54 2.92
CA GLU A 82 -0.47 32.50 2.67
C GLU A 82 -0.87 31.95 1.28
N GLN A 83 0.02 32.02 0.30
CA GLN A 83 -0.22 31.42 -1.02
C GLN A 83 -0.01 29.90 -0.99
N ASP A 84 1.04 29.44 -0.32
CA ASP A 84 1.35 28.02 -0.11
C ASP A 84 0.20 27.34 0.66
N LYS A 85 -0.35 28.01 1.69
CA LYS A 85 -1.52 27.49 2.45
C LYS A 85 -2.75 27.23 1.59
N LYS A 86 -2.97 28.02 0.53
CA LYS A 86 -4.09 27.79 -0.40
C LYS A 86 -3.98 26.45 -1.13
N ALA A 87 -2.77 25.89 -1.25
CA ALA A 87 -2.54 24.59 -1.87
C ALA A 87 -3.26 23.45 -1.13
N LEU A 88 -3.45 23.55 0.19
CA LEU A 88 -4.15 22.55 1.01
C LEU A 88 -5.60 22.32 0.55
N TYR A 89 -6.22 23.34 -0.04
CA TYR A 89 -7.58 23.27 -0.59
C TYR A 89 -7.61 22.82 -2.06
N THR A 90 -6.44 22.67 -2.69
CA THR A 90 -6.32 22.13 -4.05
C THR A 90 -6.13 20.61 -4.02
N HIS A 91 -6.38 19.98 -5.16
CA HIS A 91 -6.10 18.56 -5.38
C HIS A 91 -4.94 18.38 -6.38
N SER A 92 -3.93 19.24 -6.25
CA SER A 92 -2.78 19.25 -7.16
C SER A 92 -1.57 18.63 -6.49
N HIS A 93 -1.39 17.33 -6.70
CA HIS A 93 -0.24 16.57 -6.20
C HIS A 93 1.10 17.23 -6.51
N GLN A 94 1.28 17.75 -7.74
CA GLN A 94 2.51 18.43 -8.14
C GLN A 94 2.73 19.73 -7.36
N TYR A 95 1.64 20.47 -7.06
CA TYR A 95 1.75 21.73 -6.32
C TYR A 95 2.06 21.48 -4.85
N LEU A 96 1.38 20.51 -4.22
CA LEU A 96 1.69 20.08 -2.85
C LEU A 96 3.14 19.60 -2.75
N GLN A 97 3.60 18.78 -3.70
CA GLN A 97 4.98 18.29 -3.73
C GLN A 97 6.02 19.41 -3.90
N ALA A 98 5.72 20.43 -4.71
CA ALA A 98 6.63 21.56 -4.86
C ALA A 98 6.83 22.32 -3.54
N ILE A 99 5.78 22.47 -2.73
CA ILE A 99 5.86 23.10 -1.41
C ILE A 99 6.59 22.20 -0.43
N ILE A 100 6.28 20.90 -0.39
CA ILE A 100 6.99 19.93 0.47
C ILE A 100 8.49 19.95 0.16
N LYS A 101 8.88 19.87 -1.12
CA LYS A 101 10.28 19.93 -1.55
C LYS A 101 10.96 21.24 -1.17
N LYS A 102 10.24 22.36 -1.19
CA LYS A 102 10.76 23.67 -0.75
C LYS A 102 11.08 23.68 0.75
N ILE A 103 10.27 23.00 1.57
CA ILE A 103 10.41 22.97 3.04
C ILE A 103 11.39 21.86 3.49
N TYR A 104 11.34 20.69 2.86
CA TYR A 104 12.00 19.45 3.25
C TYR A 104 12.87 18.88 2.11
N SER A 105 13.68 19.73 1.48
CA SER A 105 14.48 19.36 0.30
C SER A 105 15.44 18.18 0.54
N ASN A 106 15.87 17.98 1.78
CA ASN A 106 16.75 16.87 2.17
C ASN A 106 15.99 15.56 2.43
N ASP A 107 14.72 15.64 2.86
CA ASP A 107 13.91 14.46 3.20
C ASP A 107 13.13 13.95 1.97
N VAL A 108 12.59 14.84 1.15
CA VAL A 108 11.71 14.48 0.02
C VAL A 108 12.28 14.97 -1.32
N ASN A 109 13.35 14.31 -1.78
CA ASN A 109 13.89 14.51 -3.12
C ASN A 109 13.57 13.33 -4.04
N PHE A 110 12.67 13.55 -5.00
CA PHE A 110 12.26 12.53 -5.96
C PHE A 110 13.15 12.50 -7.21
N ASN A 111 13.46 11.29 -7.67
CA ASN A 111 14.11 11.08 -8.95
C ASN A 111 13.12 11.31 -10.12
N LYS A 112 13.57 11.19 -11.37
CA LYS A 112 12.72 11.44 -12.55
C LYS A 112 11.47 10.56 -12.57
N GLU A 113 11.61 9.27 -12.24
CA GLU A 113 10.54 8.28 -12.30
C GLU A 113 9.48 8.56 -11.23
N GLN A 114 9.93 8.85 -10.00
CA GLN A 114 9.09 9.24 -8.87
C GLN A 114 8.34 10.55 -9.15
N ASN A 115 8.98 11.56 -9.75
CA ASN A 115 8.27 12.79 -10.15
C ASN A 115 7.22 12.52 -11.22
N LYS A 116 7.51 11.63 -12.18
CA LYS A 116 6.53 11.23 -13.21
C LYS A 116 5.35 10.46 -12.62
N PHE A 117 5.59 9.68 -11.57
CA PHE A 117 4.51 9.02 -10.84
C PHE A 117 3.61 10.02 -10.10
N ILE A 118 4.19 11.04 -9.44
CA ILE A 118 3.39 12.13 -8.82
C ILE A 118 2.59 12.91 -9.88
N GLU A 119 3.14 13.11 -11.08
CA GLU A 119 2.45 13.73 -12.20
C GLU A 119 1.24 12.88 -12.65
N LEU A 120 1.43 11.57 -12.80
CA LEU A 120 0.37 10.61 -13.11
C LEU A 120 -0.79 10.70 -12.10
N LEU A 121 -0.52 10.67 -10.79
CA LEU A 121 -1.56 10.79 -9.76
C LEU A 121 -2.29 12.14 -9.86
N GLY A 122 -1.53 13.23 -10.05
CA GLY A 122 -2.04 14.58 -10.28
C GLY A 122 -2.99 14.69 -11.46
N ASP A 123 -2.61 14.09 -12.58
CA ASP A 123 -3.36 14.17 -13.83
C ASP A 123 -4.59 13.27 -13.78
N PHE A 124 -4.47 12.07 -13.20
CA PHE A 124 -5.58 11.16 -12.97
C PHE A 124 -6.67 11.83 -12.11
N TYR A 125 -6.29 12.40 -10.96
CA TYR A 125 -7.26 13.02 -10.05
C TYR A 125 -7.96 14.25 -10.67
N LYS A 126 -7.25 15.06 -11.46
CA LYS A 126 -7.81 16.22 -12.16
C LYS A 126 -8.79 15.84 -13.26
N GLN A 127 -8.47 14.81 -14.03
CA GLN A 127 -9.22 14.45 -15.23
C GLN A 127 -10.48 13.63 -14.90
N ASP A 128 -10.48 12.89 -13.80
CA ASP A 128 -11.57 11.97 -13.48
C ASP A 128 -12.65 12.57 -12.55
N ARG A 129 -12.30 13.50 -11.65
CA ARG A 129 -13.29 14.19 -10.78
C ARG A 129 -14.38 14.96 -11.56
N TYR A 130 -14.07 15.41 -12.79
CA TYR A 130 -14.99 16.14 -13.65
C TYR A 130 -15.51 15.33 -14.84
N GLY A 131 -14.81 14.26 -15.23
CA GLY A 131 -15.24 13.37 -16.33
C GLY A 131 -16.46 12.53 -15.98
N PHE A 132 -16.67 12.22 -14.69
CA PHE A 132 -17.77 11.39 -14.20
C PHE A 132 -19.17 12.00 -14.44
N PHE A 133 -19.26 13.32 -14.62
CA PHE A 133 -20.53 14.07 -14.67
C PHE A 133 -20.99 14.45 -16.08
N HIS A 134 -20.32 14.02 -17.16
CA HIS A 134 -20.71 14.39 -18.53
C HIS A 134 -21.11 13.12 -19.32
N GLU A 135 -22.41 13.03 -19.64
CA GLU A 135 -23.07 11.96 -20.41
C GLU A 135 -22.40 11.82 -21.78
N GLU A 136 -21.80 10.68 -22.12
CA GLU A 136 -22.36 9.49 -22.79
C GLU A 136 -21.16 8.48 -22.83
N ASP A 137 -21.33 7.19 -22.48
CA ASP A 137 -20.28 6.15 -22.30
C ASP A 137 -19.36 6.21 -21.06
N LYS A 138 -20.00 6.15 -19.88
CA LYS A 138 -19.45 6.46 -18.54
C LYS A 138 -18.42 5.49 -17.96
N ASN A 139 -18.57 4.16 -18.14
CA ASN A 139 -17.64 3.20 -17.53
C ASN A 139 -16.43 2.90 -18.41
N GLN A 140 -16.56 2.95 -19.74
CA GLN A 140 -15.45 2.61 -20.61
C GLN A 140 -14.41 3.73 -20.64
N ARG A 141 -14.85 5.00 -20.68
CA ARG A 141 -13.95 6.15 -20.82
C ARG A 141 -12.97 6.34 -19.65
N SER A 142 -13.42 6.18 -18.40
CA SER A 142 -12.54 6.30 -17.23
C SER A 142 -11.53 5.15 -17.14
N LEU A 143 -11.90 3.94 -17.55
CA LEU A 143 -10.98 2.80 -17.63
C LEU A 143 -9.95 2.99 -18.74
N PHE A 144 -10.37 3.49 -19.91
CA PHE A 144 -9.46 3.86 -20.99
C PHE A 144 -8.50 4.98 -20.57
N LEU A 145 -8.99 5.98 -19.83
CA LEU A 145 -8.15 7.07 -19.36
C LEU A 145 -7.09 6.60 -18.35
N ALA A 146 -7.47 5.79 -17.36
CA ALA A 146 -6.54 5.21 -16.39
C ALA A 146 -5.43 4.45 -17.10
N ASN A 147 -5.80 3.60 -18.07
CA ASN A 147 -4.86 2.87 -18.91
C ASN A 147 -3.95 3.78 -19.71
N ASP A 148 -4.50 4.78 -20.40
CA ASP A 148 -3.73 5.66 -21.27
C ASP A 148 -2.72 6.50 -20.46
N LEU A 149 -3.16 7.07 -19.34
CA LEU A 149 -2.28 7.81 -18.43
C LEU A 149 -1.17 6.91 -17.89
N PHE A 150 -1.50 5.69 -17.50
CA PHE A 150 -0.53 4.75 -16.97
C PHE A 150 0.45 4.24 -18.03
N ARG A 151 -0.02 3.98 -19.26
CA ARG A 151 0.82 3.67 -20.43
C ARG A 151 1.78 4.81 -20.73
N ASN A 152 1.28 6.04 -20.76
CA ASN A 152 2.09 7.23 -20.97
C ASN A 152 3.15 7.39 -19.88
N TYR A 153 2.78 7.13 -18.62
CA TYR A 153 3.73 7.10 -17.52
C TYR A 153 4.83 6.05 -17.77
N CYS A 154 4.47 4.80 -18.08
CA CYS A 154 5.42 3.73 -18.39
C CYS A 154 6.39 4.13 -19.52
N HIS A 155 5.87 4.64 -20.63
CA HIS A 155 6.69 5.13 -21.74
C HIS A 155 7.62 6.28 -21.32
N SER A 156 7.15 7.20 -20.47
CA SER A 156 7.94 8.34 -19.99
C SER A 156 9.16 7.95 -19.15
N ILE A 157 9.12 6.77 -18.51
CA ILE A 157 10.19 6.18 -17.72
C ILE A 157 10.96 5.06 -18.48
N GLY A 158 10.74 4.96 -19.80
CA GLY A 158 11.46 4.05 -20.67
C GLY A 158 11.01 2.59 -20.58
N LEU A 159 9.80 2.33 -20.07
CA LEU A 159 9.20 1.00 -20.02
C LEU A 159 8.26 0.79 -21.21
N THR A 160 8.27 -0.43 -21.75
CA THR A 160 7.32 -0.88 -22.77
C THR A 160 6.14 -1.55 -22.09
N TRP A 161 4.94 -1.11 -22.43
CA TRP A 161 3.71 -1.63 -21.85
C TRP A 161 3.39 -3.06 -22.34
N PHE A 162 3.60 -4.04 -21.47
CA PHE A 162 3.04 -5.41 -21.50
C PHE A 162 2.85 -6.09 -22.87
N GLU A 163 3.91 -6.11 -23.68
CA GLU A 163 3.93 -6.87 -24.95
C GLU A 163 4.43 -8.32 -24.79
N ASP A 164 5.05 -8.66 -23.65
CA ASP A 164 5.68 -9.96 -23.34
C ASP A 164 5.63 -10.23 -21.82
N ASP A 165 5.29 -11.46 -21.42
CA ASP A 165 5.13 -11.90 -20.02
C ASP A 165 6.39 -11.69 -19.16
N ASN A 166 7.58 -11.92 -19.72
CA ASN A 166 8.83 -11.71 -18.96
C ASN A 166 9.13 -10.22 -18.75
N LYS A 167 8.81 -9.38 -19.74
CA LYS A 167 8.95 -7.93 -19.63
C LYS A 167 7.89 -7.33 -18.70
N LEU A 168 6.73 -7.99 -18.59
CA LEU A 168 5.64 -7.63 -17.67
C LEU A 168 6.09 -7.71 -16.21
N VAL A 169 6.74 -8.80 -15.80
CA VAL A 169 7.25 -8.93 -14.42
C VAL A 169 8.25 -7.82 -14.08
N GLN A 170 9.26 -7.62 -14.92
CA GLN A 170 10.28 -6.58 -14.69
C GLN A 170 9.70 -5.17 -14.68
N THR A 171 8.75 -4.89 -15.57
CA THR A 171 8.05 -3.60 -15.63
C THR A 171 7.25 -3.36 -14.35
N LYS A 172 6.53 -4.39 -13.88
CA LYS A 172 5.74 -4.32 -12.65
C LYS A 172 6.63 -4.07 -11.45
N GLU A 173 7.69 -4.87 -11.25
CA GLU A 173 8.64 -4.70 -10.13
C GLU A 173 9.26 -3.30 -10.10
N LYS A 174 9.62 -2.75 -11.27
CA LYS A 174 10.13 -1.38 -11.33
C LYS A 174 9.09 -0.35 -10.89
N ILE A 175 7.82 -0.55 -11.23
CA ILE A 175 6.76 0.36 -10.80
C ILE A 175 6.45 0.17 -9.31
N GLU A 176 6.46 -1.07 -8.80
CA GLU A 176 6.39 -1.38 -7.37
C GLU A 176 7.45 -0.59 -6.58
N ASP A 177 8.70 -0.61 -7.06
CA ASP A 177 9.79 0.16 -6.47
C ASP A 177 9.51 1.67 -6.50
N VAL A 178 8.99 2.21 -7.61
CA VAL A 178 8.68 3.65 -7.68
C VAL A 178 7.59 4.02 -6.69
N ILE A 179 6.49 3.26 -6.63
CA ILE A 179 5.37 3.49 -5.72
C ILE A 179 5.87 3.44 -4.28
N SER A 180 6.59 2.38 -3.91
CA SER A 180 7.07 2.22 -2.53
C SER A 180 8.01 3.34 -2.13
N ASN A 181 9.00 3.67 -2.97
CA ASN A 181 9.95 4.74 -2.66
C ASN A 181 9.28 6.12 -2.49
N VAL A 182 8.20 6.39 -3.21
CA VAL A 182 7.43 7.63 -3.02
C VAL A 182 6.74 7.64 -1.66
N ILE A 183 6.09 6.53 -1.29
CA ILE A 183 5.40 6.41 0.00
C ILE A 183 6.39 6.49 1.15
N THR A 184 7.46 5.69 1.14
CA THR A 184 8.49 5.64 2.18
C THR A 184 9.07 7.03 2.45
N LYS A 185 9.47 7.77 1.41
CA LYS A 185 10.01 9.13 1.58
C LYS A 185 9.03 10.11 2.24
N TYR A 186 7.72 9.96 2.00
CA TYR A 186 6.75 10.79 2.68
C TYR A 186 6.52 10.37 4.13
N ILE A 187 6.51 9.06 4.40
CA ILE A 187 6.38 8.54 5.77
C ILE A 187 7.61 8.90 6.60
N ASP A 188 8.82 8.73 6.07
CA ASP A 188 10.08 9.18 6.70
C ASP A 188 10.05 10.68 7.01
N CYS A 189 9.55 11.49 6.08
CA CYS A 189 9.38 12.92 6.29
C CYS A 189 8.39 13.20 7.44
N LEU A 190 7.25 12.51 7.50
CA LEU A 190 6.32 12.61 8.61
C LEU A 190 6.92 12.17 9.93
N GLU A 191 7.70 11.09 9.96
CA GLU A 191 8.41 10.65 11.16
C GLU A 191 9.41 11.70 11.63
N ASN A 192 10.17 12.30 10.72
CA ASN A 192 11.12 13.35 11.06
C ASN A 192 10.40 14.60 11.61
N ILE A 193 9.27 14.99 11.02
CA ILE A 193 8.44 16.09 11.53
C ILE A 193 7.89 15.75 12.92
N SER A 194 7.31 14.56 13.05
CA SER A 194 6.75 13.99 14.29
C SER A 194 7.77 14.04 15.43
N LYS A 195 8.98 13.49 15.21
CA LYS A 195 10.09 13.49 16.17
C LYS A 195 10.55 14.91 16.52
N ASN A 196 10.71 15.78 15.52
CA ASN A 196 11.20 17.15 15.73
C ASN A 196 10.20 18.05 16.47
N GLN A 197 8.90 17.81 16.29
CA GLN A 197 7.83 18.58 16.91
C GLN A 197 7.27 17.91 18.17
N ASN A 198 7.76 16.72 18.54
CA ASN A 198 7.27 15.91 19.64
C ASN A 198 5.74 15.63 19.52
N ILE A 199 5.30 15.32 18.30
CA ILE A 199 3.91 14.98 17.96
C ILE A 199 3.88 13.59 17.36
N TYR A 200 3.44 12.60 18.13
CA TYR A 200 3.53 11.19 17.78
C TYR A 200 2.48 10.74 16.73
N VAL A 201 2.39 11.46 15.60
CA VAL A 201 1.38 11.26 14.55
C VAL A 201 1.55 9.92 13.81
N THR A 202 2.78 9.40 13.80
CA THR A 202 3.13 8.11 13.18
C THR A 202 3.02 6.92 14.13
N GLU A 203 2.62 7.12 15.39
CA GLU A 203 2.30 6.00 16.29
C GLU A 203 1.09 5.23 15.76
N THR A 204 1.25 3.93 15.64
CA THR A 204 0.23 3.04 15.11
C THR A 204 0.41 1.63 15.69
N GLN A 205 -0.67 0.87 15.69
CA GLN A 205 -0.73 -0.50 16.20
C GLN A 205 -0.69 -1.51 15.05
N THR A 206 -0.29 -2.74 15.33
CA THR A 206 -0.11 -3.80 14.31
C THR A 206 -1.40 -4.15 13.55
N GLU A 207 -2.58 -3.87 14.13
CA GLU A 207 -3.86 -4.09 13.45
C GLU A 207 -4.15 -3.11 12.30
N PHE A 208 -3.45 -1.99 12.22
CA PHE A 208 -3.69 -0.96 11.20
C PHE A 208 -2.77 -1.11 10.00
N GLU A 209 -3.28 -0.87 8.80
CA GLU A 209 -2.49 -0.96 7.57
C GLU A 209 -1.33 0.06 7.52
N LEU A 210 -1.45 1.17 8.28
CA LEU A 210 -0.37 2.16 8.43
C LEU A 210 0.91 1.54 9.01
N TYR A 211 0.78 0.55 9.90
CA TYR A 211 1.91 -0.13 10.53
C TYR A 211 2.93 -0.65 9.51
N ILE A 212 2.43 -1.11 8.36
CA ILE A 212 3.28 -1.66 7.29
C ILE A 212 4.19 -0.60 6.68
N PHE A 213 3.74 0.65 6.58
CA PHE A 213 4.54 1.72 5.99
C PHE A 213 5.52 2.35 6.98
N VAL A 214 5.23 2.26 8.28
CA VAL A 214 6.03 2.87 9.36
C VAL A 214 7.09 1.89 9.88
N PHE A 215 6.73 0.61 10.03
CA PHE A 215 7.54 -0.37 10.76
C PHE A 215 7.93 -1.60 9.95
N HIS A 216 7.35 -1.83 8.76
CA HIS A 216 7.78 -2.89 7.86
C HIS A 216 8.72 -2.37 6.76
N GLU A 217 9.23 -3.30 5.95
CA GLU A 217 10.32 -3.11 4.97
C GLU A 217 10.28 -1.81 4.16
N ASP A 218 11.46 -1.33 3.76
CA ASP A 218 11.65 -0.19 2.85
C ASP A 218 10.80 -0.29 1.57
N ASN A 219 10.48 -1.53 1.14
CA ASN A 219 9.56 -1.82 0.05
C ASN A 219 8.28 -2.53 0.51
N VAL A 220 7.14 -1.84 0.46
CA VAL A 220 5.81 -2.39 0.81
C VAL A 220 5.44 -3.63 -0.02
N PHE A 221 5.92 -3.75 -1.25
CA PHE A 221 5.62 -4.91 -2.09
C PHE A 221 6.31 -6.19 -1.62
N ASN A 222 7.42 -6.08 -0.87
CA ASN A 222 7.99 -7.25 -0.23
C ASN A 222 7.09 -7.81 0.87
N TYR A 223 6.34 -6.95 1.58
CA TYR A 223 5.33 -7.42 2.54
C TYR A 223 4.29 -8.30 1.83
N PHE A 224 3.76 -7.88 0.68
CA PHE A 224 2.80 -8.68 -0.08
C PHE A 224 3.40 -9.99 -0.62
N LYS A 225 4.65 -9.98 -1.09
CA LYS A 225 5.38 -11.19 -1.51
C LYS A 225 5.53 -12.19 -0.35
N LYS A 226 5.88 -11.70 0.84
CA LYS A 226 5.98 -12.54 2.04
C LYS A 226 4.60 -13.06 2.48
N LEU A 227 3.58 -12.22 2.42
CA LEU A 227 2.20 -12.58 2.73
C LEU A 227 1.70 -13.70 1.82
N GLU A 228 1.96 -13.62 0.51
CA GLU A 228 1.59 -14.65 -0.45
C GLU A 228 2.28 -15.98 -0.14
N ILE A 229 3.59 -15.98 0.11
CA ILE A 229 4.33 -17.20 0.51
C ILE A 229 3.72 -17.80 1.77
N ALA A 230 3.46 -16.97 2.79
CA ALA A 230 2.94 -17.42 4.06
C ALA A 230 1.52 -18.01 3.91
N ARG A 231 0.69 -17.39 3.07
CA ARG A 231 -0.64 -17.91 2.71
C ARG A 231 -0.57 -19.24 1.98
N ASN A 232 0.37 -19.41 1.05
CA ASN A 232 0.55 -20.66 0.33
C ASN A 232 1.05 -21.79 1.26
N GLU A 233 1.91 -21.48 2.22
CA GLU A 233 2.32 -22.45 3.26
C GLU A 233 1.13 -22.91 4.10
N LEU A 234 0.32 -21.96 4.58
CA LEU A 234 -0.88 -22.30 5.36
C LEU A 234 -1.87 -23.13 4.52
N LEU A 235 -2.07 -22.77 3.25
CA LEU A 235 -2.93 -23.53 2.35
C LEU A 235 -2.40 -24.96 2.12
N TYR A 236 -1.08 -25.11 1.94
CA TYR A 236 -0.42 -26.40 1.78
C TYR A 236 -0.63 -27.27 3.04
N PHE A 237 -0.38 -26.73 4.23
CA PHE A 237 -0.63 -27.41 5.50
C PHE A 237 -2.09 -27.86 5.65
N LEU A 238 -3.06 -27.00 5.30
CA LEU A 238 -4.49 -27.31 5.41
C LEU A 238 -4.96 -28.36 4.39
N SER A 239 -4.28 -28.46 3.25
CA SER A 239 -4.66 -29.35 2.14
C SER A 239 -3.85 -30.64 2.08
N GLN A 240 -2.92 -30.87 3.01
CA GLN A 240 -2.04 -32.05 3.05
C GLN A 240 -2.76 -33.40 2.86
N LYS A 241 -4.00 -33.54 3.34
CA LYS A 241 -4.80 -34.78 3.20
C LYS A 241 -5.29 -35.06 1.77
N SER A 242 -5.21 -34.08 0.89
CA SER A 242 -5.66 -34.15 -0.50
C SER A 242 -4.50 -34.17 -1.49
N ILE A 243 -3.28 -34.26 -1.00
CA ILE A 243 -2.04 -34.27 -1.77
C ILE A 243 -1.45 -35.68 -1.72
N GLU A 244 -0.75 -36.07 -2.79
CA GLU A 244 -0.09 -37.38 -2.88
C GLU A 244 0.99 -37.51 -1.79
N ASP A 245 1.02 -38.65 -1.09
CA ASP A 245 1.93 -38.89 0.05
C ASP A 245 3.40 -38.64 -0.33
N GLU A 246 3.82 -39.02 -1.54
CA GLU A 246 5.17 -38.79 -2.07
C GLU A 246 5.56 -37.31 -2.08
N VAL A 247 4.62 -36.42 -2.43
CA VAL A 247 4.84 -34.96 -2.42
C VAL A 247 4.96 -34.44 -1.00
N VAL A 248 4.17 -34.97 -0.06
CA VAL A 248 4.23 -34.60 1.36
C VAL A 248 5.53 -35.09 2.00
N GLU A 249 6.04 -36.26 1.60
CA GLU A 249 7.33 -36.79 2.05
C GLU A 249 8.51 -35.95 1.54
N ASP A 250 8.48 -35.54 0.26
CA ASP A 250 9.54 -34.71 -0.34
C ASP A 250 9.51 -33.25 0.14
N TYR A 251 8.33 -32.73 0.46
CA TYR A 251 8.10 -31.32 0.83
C TYR A 251 7.23 -31.17 2.08
N PRO A 252 7.65 -31.66 3.25
CA PRO A 252 6.81 -31.68 4.44
C PRO A 252 6.22 -30.30 4.76
N PRO A 253 4.94 -30.21 5.17
CA PRO A 253 4.32 -28.96 5.55
C PRO A 253 4.98 -28.41 6.82
N LEU A 254 4.98 -27.08 6.97
CA LEU A 254 5.43 -26.46 8.21
C LEU A 254 4.56 -26.91 9.38
N ASP A 255 5.13 -26.97 10.59
CA ASP A 255 4.46 -27.48 11.79
C ASP A 255 3.53 -26.42 12.40
N PHE A 256 2.44 -26.10 11.69
CA PHE A 256 1.44 -25.18 12.19
C PHE A 256 0.67 -25.79 13.37
N GLU A 257 0.68 -25.12 14.51
CA GLU A 257 -0.19 -25.49 15.62
C GLU A 257 -1.66 -25.15 15.29
N ILE A 258 -2.56 -26.14 15.41
CA ILE A 258 -3.99 -25.99 15.07
C ILE A 258 -4.67 -24.87 15.89
N SER A 259 -4.17 -24.59 17.10
CA SER A 259 -4.61 -23.45 17.93
C SER A 259 -4.39 -22.11 17.22
N ASP A 260 -3.24 -21.93 16.59
CA ASP A 260 -2.77 -20.66 16.04
C ASP A 260 -3.42 -20.37 14.67
N ILE A 261 -3.81 -21.43 13.96
CA ILE A 261 -4.54 -21.33 12.68
C ILE A 261 -5.82 -20.50 12.84
N LYS A 262 -6.51 -20.62 13.98
CA LYS A 262 -7.70 -19.79 14.25
C LYS A 262 -7.35 -18.32 14.28
N ASP A 263 -6.20 -17.96 14.85
CA ASP A 263 -5.77 -16.58 14.97
C ASP A 263 -5.28 -16.03 13.61
N PHE A 264 -4.62 -16.86 12.80
CA PHE A 264 -4.24 -16.51 11.43
C PHE A 264 -5.44 -16.28 10.49
N ILE A 265 -6.53 -17.04 10.68
CA ILE A 265 -7.75 -16.97 9.86
C ILE A 265 -8.88 -16.18 10.56
N SER A 266 -8.63 -15.64 11.75
CA SER A 266 -9.65 -14.95 12.58
C SER A 266 -10.18 -13.64 11.98
N CYS A 267 -9.50 -13.11 10.97
CA CYS A 267 -9.96 -11.92 10.26
C CYS A 267 -11.27 -12.23 9.51
N ARG A 268 -12.29 -11.38 9.71
CA ARG A 268 -13.58 -11.49 9.01
C ARG A 268 -13.42 -11.51 7.48
N ASP A 269 -12.30 -10.97 7.00
CA ASP A 269 -11.86 -11.07 5.62
C ASP A 269 -10.86 -12.22 5.50
N PHE A 270 -11.29 -13.35 4.94
CA PHE A 270 -10.50 -14.58 4.70
C PHE A 270 -9.18 -14.34 3.91
N TYR A 271 -9.00 -13.13 3.37
CA TYR A 271 -7.86 -12.70 2.56
C TYR A 271 -6.83 -11.86 3.34
N ARG A 272 -7.20 -11.33 4.52
CA ARG A 272 -6.32 -10.51 5.36
C ARG A 272 -5.77 -11.36 6.48
N VAL A 273 -4.81 -12.21 6.14
CA VAL A 273 -4.01 -12.88 7.17
C VAL A 273 -3.22 -11.83 7.94
N LYS A 274 -3.16 -11.97 9.27
CA LYS A 274 -2.31 -11.11 10.12
C LYS A 274 -0.84 -11.22 9.72
N SER A 275 -0.11 -10.13 9.92
CA SER A 275 1.36 -10.10 9.83
C SER A 275 2.03 -11.24 10.62
N ASP A 276 1.38 -11.69 11.69
CA ASP A 276 1.83 -12.77 12.56
C ASP A 276 2.08 -14.08 11.78
N LEU A 277 1.32 -14.36 10.71
CA LEU A 277 1.58 -15.53 9.86
C LEU A 277 2.89 -15.37 9.09
N ILE A 278 3.19 -14.17 8.60
CA ILE A 278 4.46 -13.89 7.93
C ILE A 278 5.59 -14.13 8.91
N GLU A 279 5.48 -13.60 10.14
CA GLU A 279 6.51 -13.79 11.16
C GLU A 279 6.72 -15.27 11.47
N PHE A 280 5.65 -16.02 11.72
CA PHE A 280 5.71 -17.47 11.94
C PHE A 280 6.44 -18.20 10.80
N VAL A 281 5.98 -18.03 9.56
CA VAL A 281 6.54 -18.77 8.40
C VAL A 281 8.01 -18.42 8.18
N PHE A 282 8.38 -17.15 8.34
CA PHE A 282 9.77 -16.74 8.12
C PHE A 282 10.70 -17.10 9.29
N ASN A 283 10.16 -17.26 10.51
CA ASN A 283 10.89 -17.86 11.63
C ASN A 283 11.11 -19.36 11.39
N GLU A 284 10.08 -20.10 11.00
CA GLU A 284 10.20 -21.52 10.62
C GLU A 284 11.22 -21.73 9.49
N TYR A 285 11.26 -20.82 8.51
CA TYR A 285 12.28 -20.84 7.47
C TYR A 285 13.69 -20.56 8.00
N ALA A 286 13.83 -19.65 8.96
CA ALA A 286 15.12 -19.36 9.56
C ALA A 286 15.64 -20.52 10.43
N GLU A 287 14.74 -21.28 11.04
CA GLU A 287 15.08 -22.42 11.90
C GLU A 287 15.32 -23.72 11.12
N ASN A 288 14.53 -23.99 10.08
CA ASN A 288 14.54 -25.27 9.37
C ASN A 288 15.35 -25.28 8.06
N TYR A 289 15.76 -24.11 7.54
CA TYR A 289 16.49 -24.01 6.27
C TYR A 289 17.82 -23.28 6.43
N ASP A 290 18.87 -24.06 6.72
CA ASP A 290 20.25 -23.57 6.91
C ASP A 290 20.90 -23.03 5.63
N ASP A 291 20.44 -23.46 4.45
CA ASP A 291 21.05 -23.10 3.18
C ASP A 291 20.06 -22.41 2.21
N LYS A 292 20.55 -21.39 1.50
CA LYS A 292 19.71 -20.60 0.58
C LYS A 292 19.14 -21.41 -0.58
N LYS A 293 19.72 -22.57 -0.91
CA LYS A 293 19.29 -23.38 -2.06
C LYS A 293 18.05 -24.18 -1.70
N SER A 294 18.02 -24.86 -0.54
CA SER A 294 16.83 -25.57 -0.06
C SER A 294 15.63 -24.63 0.11
N LEU A 295 15.84 -23.46 0.72
CA LEU A 295 14.79 -22.45 0.86
C LEU A 295 14.27 -21.95 -0.50
N LYS A 296 15.16 -21.80 -1.49
CA LYS A 296 14.76 -21.41 -2.84
C LYS A 296 13.90 -22.50 -3.49
N VAL A 297 14.25 -23.77 -3.33
CA VAL A 297 13.46 -24.89 -3.85
C VAL A 297 12.06 -24.91 -3.21
N ARG A 298 11.96 -24.71 -1.88
CA ARG A 298 10.67 -24.63 -1.19
C ARG A 298 9.80 -23.50 -1.74
N LYS A 299 10.37 -22.30 -1.92
CA LYS A 299 9.64 -21.15 -2.47
C LYS A 299 9.18 -21.37 -3.91
N GLU A 300 9.98 -22.03 -4.74
CA GLU A 300 9.57 -22.42 -6.10
C GLU A 300 8.41 -23.43 -6.07
N PHE A 301 8.47 -24.44 -5.20
CA PHE A 301 7.37 -25.40 -5.02
C PHE A 301 6.05 -24.68 -4.67
N LEU A 302 6.07 -23.82 -3.66
CA LEU A 302 4.87 -23.11 -3.19
C LEU A 302 4.32 -22.08 -4.17
N LYS A 303 5.14 -21.60 -5.09
CA LYS A 303 4.72 -20.66 -6.13
C LYS A 303 3.72 -21.30 -7.10
N TYR A 304 3.93 -22.58 -7.43
CA TYR A 304 3.08 -23.31 -8.38
C TYR A 304 1.99 -24.15 -7.70
N PHE A 305 2.13 -24.44 -6.41
CA PHE A 305 1.19 -25.24 -5.64
C PHE A 305 -0.30 -24.82 -5.78
N PRO A 306 -0.68 -23.53 -5.76
CA PRO A 306 -2.08 -23.12 -5.94
C PRO A 306 -2.67 -23.47 -7.32
N GLU A 307 -1.86 -23.47 -8.38
CA GLU A 307 -2.30 -23.82 -9.74
C GLU A 307 -2.58 -25.33 -9.86
N ASP A 308 -1.76 -26.14 -9.19
CA ASP A 308 -1.94 -27.59 -9.12
C ASP A 308 -3.23 -27.98 -8.37
N LEU A 309 -3.61 -27.22 -7.32
CA LEU A 309 -4.89 -27.39 -6.64
C LEU A 309 -6.08 -27.10 -7.56
N GLU A 310 -6.00 -26.10 -8.43
CA GLU A 310 -7.08 -25.80 -9.40
C GLU A 310 -7.25 -26.94 -10.41
N HIS A 311 -6.13 -27.55 -10.83
CA HIS A 311 -6.15 -28.72 -11.71
C HIS A 311 -6.69 -29.97 -10.99
N LEU A 312 -6.36 -30.18 -9.71
CA LEU A 312 -6.94 -31.23 -8.87
C LEU A 312 -8.44 -31.04 -8.70
N TYR A 313 -8.90 -29.83 -8.42
CA TYR A 313 -10.32 -29.51 -8.26
C TYR A 313 -11.14 -29.76 -9.55
N LYS A 314 -10.57 -29.46 -10.73
CA LYS A 314 -11.18 -29.77 -12.04
C LYS A 314 -11.21 -31.26 -12.39
N LYS A 315 -10.39 -32.08 -11.73
CA LYS A 315 -10.42 -33.56 -11.88
C LYS A 315 -11.47 -34.21 -10.97
N ILE A 316 -11.83 -33.53 -9.87
CA ILE A 316 -12.72 -34.07 -8.83
C ILE A 316 -14.20 -33.69 -9.09
N ASN A 317 -14.47 -32.68 -9.93
CA ASN A 317 -15.82 -32.25 -10.33
C ASN A 317 -16.09 -32.51 -11.83
#